data_AF-A0A3C1W6S3-F1
#
_entry.id   AF-A0A3C1W6S3-F1
#
_cell.length_a   1.000
_cell.length_b   1.000
_cell.length_c   1.000
_cell.angle_alpha   90.00
_cell.angle_beta   90.00
_cell.angle_gamma   90.00
#
_symmetry.space_group_name_H-M   'P 1'
#
loop_
_entity.id
_entity.type
_entity.pdbx_description
1 polymer ?
#
loop_
_entity_poly.entity_id
_entity_poly.type
_entity_poly.pdbx_seq_one_letter_code
_entity_poly.pdbx_strand_id
1 'polypeptide(L)'
;MVTCNYLLLSLLVGTIAVFAPASLANQFDPFAASEANTNSSTLEFLAEAREVPSGEAFHVLMKMTHPPGWHSYFVNPGYVGTSLKPNWDLPPGFQAERVGWPIPHIGTTAGKKTYE
;
A
#
# COMPACT_ATOMS: atom_id res chain seq x y z
N MET A 1 -47.75 61.09 -25.38
CA MET A 1 -47.18 60.02 -24.52
C MET A 1 -46.51 59.01 -25.44
N VAL A 2 -45.18 58.96 -25.44
CA VAL A 2 -44.37 58.09 -26.31
C VAL A 2 -43.66 57.07 -25.42
N THR A 3 -43.83 55.81 -25.75
CA THR A 3 -43.21 54.64 -25.10
C THR A 3 -41.73 54.54 -25.47
N CYS A 4 -40.86 54.14 -24.52
CA CYS A 4 -39.54 53.60 -24.84
C CYS A 4 -39.12 52.53 -23.83
N ASN A 5 -38.49 51.48 -24.36
CA ASN A 5 -38.25 50.14 -23.82
C ASN A 5 -36.85 50.01 -23.15
N TYR A 6 -36.51 48.79 -22.73
CA TYR A 6 -35.19 48.23 -22.34
C TYR A 6 -34.83 48.40 -20.84
N LEU A 7 -34.33 47.42 -20.08
CA LEU A 7 -33.65 46.14 -20.35
C LEU A 7 -33.98 45.11 -19.26
N LEU A 8 -34.11 43.84 -19.67
CA LEU A 8 -33.98 42.66 -18.81
C LEU A 8 -32.51 42.52 -18.35
N LEU A 9 -32.28 42.38 -17.04
CA LEU A 9 -31.03 41.86 -16.49
C LEU A 9 -31.22 40.35 -16.23
N SER A 10 -30.70 39.51 -17.10
CA SER A 10 -30.56 38.07 -16.87
C SER A 10 -29.39 37.82 -15.92
N LEU A 11 -29.69 37.27 -14.74
CA LEU A 11 -28.70 36.85 -13.76
C LEU A 11 -28.05 35.54 -14.22
N LEU A 12 -26.76 35.58 -14.59
CA LEU A 12 -25.98 34.41 -14.96
C LEU A 12 -25.52 33.70 -13.67
N VAL A 13 -26.18 32.60 -13.30
CA VAL A 13 -25.69 31.71 -12.23
C VAL A 13 -24.64 30.79 -12.83
N GLY A 14 -23.37 31.03 -12.50
CA GLY A 14 -22.27 30.16 -12.89
C GLY A 14 -22.32 28.84 -12.11
N THR A 15 -22.49 27.72 -12.82
CA THR A 15 -22.25 26.39 -12.27
C THR A 15 -20.75 26.19 -12.09
N ILE A 16 -20.27 26.23 -10.85
CA ILE A 16 -18.93 25.75 -10.51
C ILE A 16 -19.01 24.22 -10.48
N ALA A 17 -18.45 23.58 -11.50
CA ALA A 17 -18.22 22.14 -11.46
C ALA A 17 -17.13 21.87 -10.41
N VAL A 18 -17.53 21.31 -9.27
CA VAL A 18 -16.59 20.80 -8.27
C VAL A 18 -15.94 19.56 -8.86
N PHE A 19 -14.72 19.70 -9.39
CA PHE A 19 -13.86 18.56 -9.67
C PHE A 19 -13.44 17.96 -8.33
N ALA A 20 -14.11 16.88 -7.91
CA ALA A 20 -13.57 16.03 -6.86
C ALA A 20 -12.31 15.36 -7.45
N PRO A 21 -11.12 15.52 -6.84
CA PRO A 21 -9.98 14.74 -7.27
C PRO A 21 -10.34 13.26 -7.02
N ALA A 22 -10.48 12.48 -8.10
CA ALA A 22 -10.49 11.04 -7.97
C ALA A 22 -9.18 10.64 -7.29
N SER A 23 -9.29 10.02 -6.11
CA SER A 23 -8.13 9.58 -5.35
C SER A 23 -7.31 8.59 -6.20
N LEU A 24 -6.12 9.00 -6.64
CA LEU A 24 -5.14 8.10 -7.28
C LEU A 24 -4.56 7.09 -6.29
N ALA A 25 -4.88 7.19 -4.99
CA ALA A 25 -4.38 6.27 -3.97
C ALA A 25 -4.88 4.82 -4.15
N ASN A 26 -5.90 4.60 -4.98
CA ASN A 26 -6.46 3.27 -5.26
C ASN A 26 -5.86 2.58 -6.49
N GLN A 27 -4.85 3.15 -7.16
CA GLN A 27 -4.22 2.51 -8.31
C GLN A 27 -2.98 1.70 -7.89
N PHE A 28 -3.13 0.84 -6.89
CA PHE A 28 -2.15 -0.21 -6.63
C PHE A 28 -2.41 -1.34 -7.62
N ASP A 29 -1.57 -1.43 -8.66
CA ASP A 29 -1.54 -2.60 -9.54
C ASP A 29 -0.54 -3.62 -8.97
N PRO A 30 -1.02 -4.73 -8.35
CA PRO A 30 -0.13 -5.74 -7.78
C PRO A 30 0.69 -6.50 -8.83
N PHE A 31 0.40 -6.28 -10.12
CA PHE A 31 1.08 -6.91 -11.26
C PHE A 31 1.89 -5.92 -12.09
N ALA A 32 1.91 -4.63 -11.74
CA ALA A 32 2.78 -3.67 -12.39
C ALA A 32 4.25 -4.03 -12.15
N ALA A 33 5.10 -3.77 -13.15
CA ALA A 33 6.53 -3.98 -13.00
C ALA A 33 7.07 -3.06 -11.88
N SER A 34 7.84 -3.65 -10.95
CA SER A 34 8.51 -2.88 -9.89
C SER A 34 9.37 -1.79 -10.52
N GLU A 35 9.24 -0.55 -10.02
CA GLU A 35 10.19 0.52 -10.31
C GLU A 35 11.51 0.18 -9.62
N ALA A 36 12.36 -0.58 -10.30
CA ALA A 36 13.63 -1.06 -9.75
C ALA A 36 14.62 0.11 -9.63
N ASN A 37 14.62 0.77 -8.48
CA ASN A 37 15.74 1.61 -8.06
C ASN A 37 16.73 0.74 -7.28
N THR A 38 17.98 0.65 -7.76
CA THR A 38 19.01 -0.22 -7.16
C THR A 38 19.37 0.16 -5.71
N ASN A 39 18.95 1.34 -5.25
CA ASN A 39 19.20 1.83 -3.89
C ASN A 39 17.99 1.69 -2.95
N SER A 40 16.88 1.10 -3.40
CA SER A 40 15.70 0.88 -2.59
C SER A 40 15.52 -0.59 -2.24
N SER A 41 14.84 -0.85 -1.12
CA SER A 41 14.40 -2.21 -0.82
C SER A 41 13.25 -2.59 -1.75
N THR A 42 13.22 -3.83 -2.22
CA THR A 42 12.14 -4.36 -3.06
C THR A 42 11.26 -5.32 -2.28
N LEU A 43 10.00 -5.41 -2.67
CA LEU A 43 9.02 -6.37 -2.16
C LEU A 43 8.43 -7.13 -3.35
N GLU A 44 8.51 -8.45 -3.30
CA GLU A 44 7.93 -9.36 -4.29
C GLU A 44 6.93 -10.29 -3.60
N PHE A 45 5.82 -10.61 -4.26
CA PHE A 45 4.89 -11.64 -3.82
C PHE A 45 5.10 -12.90 -4.64
N LEU A 46 5.28 -14.04 -3.97
CA LEU A 46 5.45 -15.35 -4.61
C LEU A 46 4.31 -16.25 -4.14
N ALA A 47 3.42 -16.62 -5.06
CA ALA A 47 2.35 -17.56 -4.78
C ALA A 47 2.89 -19.01 -4.77
N GLU A 48 2.38 -19.85 -3.88
CA GLU A 48 2.73 -21.27 -3.85
C GLU A 48 2.27 -22.03 -5.11
N ALA A 49 1.19 -21.57 -5.74
CA ALA A 49 0.53 -22.20 -6.87
C ALA A 49 -0.01 -21.16 -7.84
N ARG A 50 -0.21 -21.55 -9.10
CA ARG A 50 -0.81 -20.70 -10.13
C ARG A 50 -2.33 -20.67 -10.07
N GLU A 51 -2.92 -21.75 -9.57
CA GLU A 51 -4.36 -21.95 -9.42
C GLU A 51 -4.59 -22.66 -8.08
N VAL A 52 -5.65 -22.29 -7.38
CA VAL A 52 -6.03 -22.85 -6.08
C VAL A 52 -7.50 -23.27 -6.16
N PRO A 53 -7.86 -24.51 -5.76
CA PRO A 53 -9.25 -24.93 -5.70
C PRO A 53 -10.08 -24.04 -4.76
N SER A 54 -11.37 -23.91 -5.06
CA SER A 54 -12.26 -23.11 -4.22
C SER A 54 -12.34 -23.69 -2.80
N GLY A 55 -12.14 -22.83 -1.81
CA GLY A 55 -12.22 -23.20 -0.38
C GLY A 55 -10.93 -23.79 0.20
N GLU A 56 -9.88 -23.95 -0.60
CA GLU A 56 -8.58 -24.38 -0.10
C GLU A 56 -7.71 -23.18 0.32
N ALA A 57 -6.97 -23.36 1.41
CA ALA A 57 -5.98 -22.39 1.87
C ALA A 57 -4.71 -22.50 1.04
N PHE A 58 -4.04 -21.36 0.85
CA PHE A 58 -2.77 -21.29 0.13
C PHE A 58 -1.86 -20.24 0.75
N HIS A 59 -0.56 -20.39 0.50
CA HIS A 59 0.46 -19.44 0.95
C HIS A 59 0.88 -18.48 -0.16
N VAL A 60 1.12 -17.24 0.26
CA VAL A 60 1.82 -16.22 -0.52
C VAL A 60 3.02 -15.76 0.31
N LEU A 61 4.22 -15.88 -0.24
CA LEU A 61 5.43 -15.39 0.39
C LEU A 61 5.62 -13.92 0.03
N MET A 62 5.92 -13.11 1.04
CA MET A 62 6.44 -11.76 0.89
C MET A 62 7.96 -11.81 0.93
N LYS A 63 8.62 -11.63 -0.21
CA LYS A 63 10.07 -11.60 -0.31
C LYS A 63 10.55 -10.16 -0.33
N MET A 64 11.27 -9.77 0.71
CA MET A 64 11.91 -8.47 0.81
C MET A 64 13.40 -8.60 0.49
N THR A 65 13.92 -7.73 -0.38
CA THR A 65 15.35 -7.68 -0.67
C THR A 65 15.87 -6.29 -0.32
N HIS A 66 16.89 -6.25 0.54
CA HIS A 66 17.49 -5.01 1.05
C HIS A 66 18.86 -4.74 0.40
N PRO A 67 19.19 -3.47 0.10
CA PRO A 67 20.56 -3.10 -0.24
C PRO A 67 21.53 -3.36 0.94
N PRO A 68 22.84 -3.45 0.68
CA PRO A 68 23.83 -3.65 1.73
C PRO A 68 23.70 -2.63 2.88
N GLY A 69 23.71 -3.13 4.12
CA GLY A 69 23.58 -2.33 5.33
C GLY A 69 22.14 -1.98 5.75
N TRP A 70 21.15 -2.31 4.93
CA TRP A 70 19.73 -2.13 5.25
C TRP A 70 19.10 -3.42 5.76
N HIS A 71 18.13 -3.28 6.66
CA HIS A 71 17.35 -4.38 7.22
C HIS A 71 15.93 -3.88 7.56
N SER A 72 15.00 -4.82 7.68
CA SER A 72 13.68 -4.59 8.28
C SER A 72 13.67 -5.11 9.70
N TYR A 73 12.80 -4.57 10.54
CA TYR A 73 12.67 -5.07 11.91
C TYR A 73 11.71 -6.26 11.98
N PHE A 74 12.07 -7.20 12.85
CA PHE A 74 11.22 -8.34 13.16
C PHE A 74 9.91 -7.90 13.86
N VAL A 75 8.90 -8.79 13.86
CA VAL A 75 7.60 -8.50 14.49
C VAL A 75 7.72 -8.11 15.97
N ASN A 76 8.72 -8.67 16.65
CA ASN A 76 9.17 -8.22 17.95
C ASN A 76 10.58 -7.62 17.80
N PRO A 77 10.72 -6.29 17.64
CA PRO A 77 11.98 -5.67 17.21
C PRO A 77 13.03 -5.58 18.34
N GLY A 78 12.65 -5.82 19.60
CA GLY A 78 13.57 -5.71 20.73
C GLY A 78 13.71 -4.25 21.20
N TYR A 79 14.95 -3.74 21.27
CA TYR A 79 15.21 -2.44 21.90
C TYR A 79 14.66 -1.24 21.11
N VAL A 80 14.86 -1.24 19.79
CA VAL A 80 14.42 -0.18 18.88
C VAL A 80 13.87 -0.78 17.60
N GLY A 81 12.98 -0.05 16.94
CA GLY A 81 12.42 -0.42 15.66
C GLY A 81 10.90 -0.38 15.61
N THR A 82 10.37 -0.37 14.40
CA THR A 82 8.94 -0.48 14.13
C THR A 82 8.69 -1.78 13.39
N SER A 83 7.91 -2.66 13.99
CA SER A 83 7.49 -3.92 13.37
C SER A 83 6.76 -3.67 12.05
N LEU A 84 7.03 -4.54 11.08
CA LEU A 84 6.18 -4.65 9.89
C LEU A 84 4.76 -5.03 10.33
N LYS A 85 3.76 -4.30 9.82
CA LYS A 85 2.34 -4.57 10.05
C LYS A 85 1.66 -4.68 8.70
N PRO A 86 1.37 -5.89 8.21
CA PRO A 86 0.61 -6.06 6.99
C PRO A 86 -0.78 -5.45 7.17
N ASN A 87 -1.14 -4.58 6.24
CA ASN A 87 -2.48 -4.02 6.12
C ASN A 87 -3.11 -4.58 4.85
N TRP A 88 -3.78 -5.72 4.99
CA TRP A 88 -4.32 -6.44 3.85
C TRP A 88 -5.63 -5.81 3.37
N ASP A 89 -5.68 -5.50 2.08
CA ASP A 89 -6.93 -5.26 1.35
C ASP A 89 -7.18 -6.48 0.46
N LEU A 90 -8.10 -7.35 0.89
CA LEU A 90 -8.34 -8.64 0.26
C LEU A 90 -9.68 -8.66 -0.49
N PRO A 91 -9.77 -9.37 -1.62
CA PRO A 91 -11.04 -9.57 -2.30
C PRO A 91 -12.09 -10.24 -1.39
N PRO A 92 -13.39 -10.02 -1.64
CA PRO A 92 -14.45 -10.68 -0.88
C PRO A 92 -14.28 -12.20 -0.86
N GLY A 93 -14.45 -12.80 0.33
CA GLY A 93 -14.30 -14.24 0.55
C GLY A 93 -12.89 -14.71 0.90
N PHE A 94 -11.86 -13.88 0.72
CA PHE A 94 -10.51 -14.17 1.18
C PHE A 94 -10.28 -13.69 2.61
N GLN A 95 -9.49 -14.44 3.36
CA GLN A 95 -9.06 -14.11 4.70
C GLN A 95 -7.57 -14.42 4.82
N ALA A 96 -6.80 -13.46 5.32
CA ALA A 96 -5.42 -13.71 5.71
C ALA A 96 -5.42 -14.31 7.12
N GLU A 97 -4.78 -15.46 7.28
CA GLU A 97 -4.48 -16.02 8.59
C GLU A 97 -3.25 -15.31 9.21
N ARG A 98 -2.51 -16.03 10.08
CA ARG A 98 -1.28 -15.53 10.68
C ARG A 98 -0.14 -15.49 9.67
N VAL A 99 0.63 -14.40 9.68
CA VAL A 99 1.89 -14.32 8.96
C VAL A 99 2.91 -15.27 9.58
N GLY A 100 3.42 -16.19 8.77
CA GLY A 100 4.58 -17.00 9.13
C GLY A 100 5.85 -16.17 9.03
N TRP A 101 6.39 -15.74 10.18
CA TRP A 101 7.64 -14.99 10.22
C TRP A 101 8.86 -15.93 10.25
N PRO A 102 9.96 -15.59 9.56
CA PRO A 102 11.20 -16.35 9.66
C PRO A 102 11.83 -16.22 11.06
N ILE A 103 12.87 -16.99 11.34
CA ILE A 103 13.68 -16.77 12.53
C ILE A 103 14.47 -15.47 12.32
N PRO A 104 14.42 -14.51 13.26
CA PRO A 104 15.12 -13.24 13.09
C PRO A 104 16.62 -13.38 13.27
N HIS A 105 17.35 -12.46 12.65
CA HIS A 105 18.73 -12.19 13.00
C HIS A 105 18.80 -11.31 14.26
N ILE A 106 19.88 -11.45 15.04
CA ILE A 106 20.07 -10.71 16.29
C ILE A 106 21.11 -9.61 16.04
N GLY A 107 20.64 -8.39 15.89
CA GLY A 107 21.45 -7.19 15.84
C GLY A 107 21.76 -6.60 17.22
N THR A 108 22.64 -5.60 17.24
CA THR A 108 22.91 -4.80 18.45
C THR A 108 22.86 -3.32 18.11
N THR A 109 22.04 -2.56 18.85
CA THR A 109 21.92 -1.10 18.72
C THR A 109 22.13 -0.47 20.09
N ALA A 110 23.08 0.47 20.20
CA ALA A 110 23.46 1.10 21.46
C ALA A 110 23.75 0.09 22.60
N GLY A 111 24.38 -1.04 22.26
CA GLY A 111 24.71 -2.10 23.23
C GLY A 111 23.53 -2.98 23.68
N LYS A 112 22.35 -2.82 23.10
CA LYS A 112 21.15 -3.63 23.40
C LYS A 112 20.73 -4.45 22.20
N LYS A 113 20.08 -5.59 22.44
CA LYS A 113 19.63 -6.52 21.40
C LYS A 113 18.48 -5.92 20.59
N THR A 114 18.58 -6.12 19.29
CA THR A 114 17.56 -5.76 18.29
C THR A 114 17.33 -7.00 17.42
N TYR A 115 16.11 -7.19 16.93
CA TYR A 115 15.74 -8.32 16.09
C TYR A 115 15.29 -7.83 14.73
N GLU A 116 15.89 -8.39 13.68
CA GLU A 116 15.72 -8.02 12.27
C GLU A 116 15.37 -9.23 11.41
#